data_AF-A0A1H0VEU6-F1
#
_entry.id   AF-A0A1H0VEU6-F1
#
_cell.length_a   1.000
_cell.length_b   1.000
_cell.length_c   1.000
_cell.angle_alpha   90.00
_cell.angle_beta   90.00
_cell.angle_gamma   90.00
#
_symmetry.space_group_name_H-M   'P 1'
#
loop_
_entity.id
_entity.type
_entity.pdbx_description
1 polymer ?
#
loop_
_entity_poly.entity_id
_entity_poly.type
_entity_poly.pdbx_seq_one_letter_code
_entity_poly.pdbx_strand_id
1 'polypeptide(L)'
;MSLANVTDVRALGSLPGAEKLDDTVIQPHLDSAARELKSWIGVYESTSDSEKKESCIEAECCICMAYLQPILQKLYEQGAVDSDQPASDTWRKIADSWTERARSRVRSYEEDNSSRNKVGWHAI
;
A
#
# COMPACT_ATOMS: atom_id res chain seq x y z
N MET A 1 -12.05 2.37 7.66
CA MET A 1 -10.99 3.31 8.09
C MET A 1 -9.68 2.59 7.85
N SER A 2 -8.64 3.24 7.31
CA SER A 2 -7.36 2.55 7.03
C SER A 2 -6.78 1.92 8.30
N LEU A 3 -6.18 0.74 8.19
CA LEU A 3 -5.42 0.14 9.29
C LEU A 3 -4.05 0.78 9.41
N ALA A 4 -3.41 1.09 8.29
CA ALA A 4 -2.17 1.83 8.25
C ALA A 4 -2.41 3.33 8.52
N ASN A 5 -1.40 3.96 9.10
CA ASN A 5 -1.34 5.41 9.29
C ASN A 5 -0.22 6.02 8.41
N VAL A 6 -0.15 7.36 8.36
CA VAL A 6 0.85 8.06 7.53
C VAL A 6 2.29 7.74 7.95
N THR A 7 2.54 7.52 9.25
CA THR A 7 3.87 7.14 9.74
C THR A 7 4.30 5.78 9.19
N ASP A 8 3.40 4.81 9.08
CA ASP A 8 3.67 3.50 8.50
C ASP A 8 4.07 3.62 7.02
N VAL A 9 3.34 4.45 6.26
CA VAL A 9 3.63 4.71 4.84
C VAL A 9 5.00 5.36 4.68
N ARG A 10 5.33 6.35 5.53
CA ARG A 10 6.63 7.02 5.49
C ARG A 10 7.77 6.07 5.81
N ALA A 11 7.62 5.25 6.86
CA ALA A 11 8.63 4.29 7.26
C ALA A 11 8.88 3.24 6.18
N LEU A 12 7.81 2.71 5.56
CA LEU A 12 7.91 1.70 4.51
C LEU A 12 8.45 2.26 3.19
N GLY A 13 8.03 3.47 2.83
CA GLY A 13 8.42 4.15 1.59
C GLY A 13 9.74 4.92 1.68
N SER A 14 10.37 4.97 2.86
CA SER A 14 11.52 5.84 3.15
C SER A 14 11.26 7.30 2.73
N LEU A 15 10.03 7.78 2.94
CA LEU A 15 9.63 9.14 2.57
C LEU A 15 10.29 10.16 3.50
N PRO A 16 10.55 11.39 3.02
CA PRO A 16 11.07 12.46 3.88
C PRO A 16 10.07 12.80 5.00
N GLY A 17 10.47 13.62 5.98
CA GLY A 17 9.57 14.05 7.05
C GLY A 17 8.45 14.98 6.58
N ALA A 18 7.52 15.28 7.50
CA ALA A 18 6.36 16.14 7.24
C ALA A 18 6.75 17.57 6.80
N GLU A 19 7.95 18.03 7.17
CA GLU A 19 8.50 19.32 6.82
C GLU A 19 8.84 19.48 5.33
N LYS A 20 9.06 18.38 4.61
CA LYS A 20 9.36 18.36 3.16
C LYS A 20 8.23 17.80 2.31
N LEU A 21 7.44 16.90 2.87
CA LEU A 21 6.27 16.31 2.22
C LEU A 21 5.15 16.33 3.25
N ASP A 22 4.14 17.17 3.10
CA ASP A 22 3.06 17.32 4.07
C ASP A 22 2.17 16.04 4.15
N ASP A 23 1.68 15.68 5.33
CA ASP A 23 0.79 14.53 5.54
C ASP A 23 -0.51 14.65 4.73
N THR A 24 -0.97 15.87 4.44
CA THR A 24 -2.13 16.15 3.57
C THR A 24 -1.94 15.68 2.14
N VAL A 25 -0.70 15.49 1.69
CA VAL A 25 -0.37 14.87 0.39
C VAL A 25 -0.50 13.35 0.46
N ILE A 26 -0.28 12.74 1.61
CA ILE A 26 -0.26 11.27 1.78
C ILE A 26 -1.65 10.73 2.12
N GLN A 27 -2.36 11.41 3.04
CA GLN A 27 -3.61 10.92 3.62
C GLN A 27 -4.69 10.56 2.58
N PRO A 28 -4.96 11.36 1.52
CA PRO A 28 -5.97 11.01 0.52
C PRO A 28 -5.63 9.73 -0.27
N HIS A 29 -4.33 9.44 -0.43
CA HIS A 29 -3.85 8.24 -1.11
C HIS A 29 -3.93 7.02 -0.21
N LEU A 30 -3.67 7.21 1.08
CA LEU A 30 -3.88 6.18 2.10
C LEU A 30 -5.36 5.79 2.21
N ASP A 31 -6.27 6.76 2.23
CA ASP A 31 -7.71 6.51 2.22
C ASP A 31 -8.16 5.77 0.94
N SER A 32 -7.54 6.08 -0.20
CA SER A 32 -7.79 5.39 -1.46
C SER A 32 -7.21 3.98 -1.46
N ALA A 33 -6.03 3.78 -0.89
CA ALA A 33 -5.42 2.47 -0.71
C ALA A 33 -6.26 1.54 0.17
N ALA A 34 -6.82 2.05 1.27
CA ALA A 34 -7.71 1.28 2.13
C ALA A 34 -8.98 0.82 1.40
N ARG A 35 -9.55 1.68 0.53
CA ARG A 35 -10.69 1.34 -0.33
C ARG A 35 -10.33 0.28 -1.38
N GLU A 36 -9.16 0.43 -2.01
CA GLU A 36 -8.65 -0.55 -2.98
C GLU A 36 -8.42 -1.91 -2.31
N LEU A 37 -7.74 -1.95 -1.16
CA LEU A 37 -7.50 -3.20 -0.43
C LEU A 37 -8.81 -3.87 -0.02
N LYS A 38 -9.80 -3.08 0.42
CA LYS A 38 -11.14 -3.58 0.73
C LYS A 38 -11.82 -4.20 -0.50
N SER A 39 -11.54 -3.70 -1.70
CA SER A 39 -12.05 -4.30 -2.94
C SER A 39 -11.37 -5.64 -3.28
N TRP A 40 -10.14 -5.85 -2.82
CA TRP A 40 -9.39 -7.08 -3.08
C TRP A 40 -9.77 -8.22 -2.11
N ILE A 41 -9.81 -7.94 -0.80
CA ILE A 41 -9.98 -8.98 0.24
C ILE A 41 -11.22 -8.81 1.12
N GLY A 42 -12.08 -7.83 0.82
CA GLY A 42 -13.28 -7.56 1.62
C GLY A 42 -12.97 -6.85 2.95
N VAL A 43 -13.73 -7.16 3.99
CA VAL A 43 -13.54 -6.53 5.33
C VAL A 43 -12.39 -7.23 6.06
N TYR A 44 -11.29 -6.51 6.28
CA TYR A 44 -10.09 -7.00 6.97
C TYR A 44 -9.79 -6.27 8.29
N GLU A 45 -10.49 -5.14 8.55
CA GLU A 45 -10.29 -4.26 9.73
C GLU A 45 -10.57 -4.96 11.08
N SER A 46 -11.37 -6.04 11.08
CA SER A 46 -11.77 -6.79 12.28
C SER A 46 -10.87 -7.98 12.61
N THR A 47 -9.77 -8.18 11.87
CA THR A 47 -8.85 -9.29 12.09
C THR A 47 -8.15 -9.14 13.45
N SER A 48 -8.29 -10.14 14.31
CA SER A 48 -7.60 -10.24 15.62
C SER A 48 -6.22 -10.90 15.52
N ASP A 49 -5.88 -11.42 14.35
CA ASP A 49 -4.61 -12.07 14.06
C ASP A 49 -3.56 -10.99 13.73
N SER A 50 -2.50 -10.93 14.54
CA SER A 50 -1.47 -9.90 14.44
C SER A 50 -0.72 -9.96 13.10
N GLU A 51 -0.39 -11.16 12.62
CA GLU A 51 0.37 -11.35 11.38
C GLU A 51 -0.45 -10.97 10.16
N LYS A 52 -1.75 -11.30 10.19
CA LYS A 52 -2.69 -10.88 9.15
C LYS A 52 -2.94 -9.38 9.17
N LYS A 53 -3.03 -8.77 10.35
CA LYS A 53 -3.15 -7.32 10.50
C LYS A 53 -1.92 -6.60 9.95
N GLU A 54 -0.72 -7.08 10.25
CA GLU A 54 0.53 -6.57 9.70
C GLU A 54 0.59 -6.70 8.18
N SER A 55 0.14 -7.85 7.63
CA SER A 55 0.05 -8.04 6.18
C SER A 55 -0.90 -7.05 5.51
N CYS A 56 -2.03 -6.73 6.15
CA CYS A 56 -2.96 -5.70 5.66
C CYS A 56 -2.35 -4.30 5.73
N ILE A 57 -1.70 -3.94 6.84
CA ILE A 57 -0.99 -2.65 7.00
C ILE A 57 0.06 -2.50 5.90
N GLU A 58 0.88 -3.54 5.66
CA GLU A 58 1.91 -3.49 4.62
C GLU A 58 1.29 -3.38 3.23
N ALA A 59 0.18 -4.08 2.96
CA ALA A 59 -0.53 -3.99 1.69
C ALA A 59 -1.11 -2.59 1.44
N GLU A 60 -1.78 -1.97 2.43
CA GLU A 60 -2.28 -0.60 2.33
C GLU A 60 -1.15 0.39 2.06
N CYS A 61 -0.03 0.27 2.78
CA CYS A 61 1.14 1.10 2.58
C CYS A 61 1.71 0.96 1.16
N CYS A 62 1.81 -0.27 0.64
CA CYS A 62 2.30 -0.51 -0.71
C CYS A 62 1.38 0.09 -1.78
N ILE A 63 0.05 -0.06 -1.65
CA ILE A 63 -0.90 0.55 -2.59
C ILE A 63 -0.81 2.08 -2.52
N CYS A 64 -0.72 2.64 -1.30
CA CYS A 64 -0.53 4.07 -1.09
C CYS A 64 0.74 4.57 -1.79
N MET A 65 1.86 3.86 -1.62
CA MET A 65 3.13 4.18 -2.29
C MET A 65 3.03 4.12 -3.81
N ALA A 66 2.30 3.15 -4.37
CA ALA A 66 2.05 3.08 -5.81
C ALA A 66 1.27 4.30 -6.32
N TYR A 67 0.23 4.73 -5.59
CA TYR A 67 -0.55 5.92 -5.93
C TYR A 67 0.20 7.23 -5.71
N LEU A 68 1.17 7.25 -4.80
CA LEU A 68 2.01 8.42 -4.54
C LEU A 68 3.12 8.60 -5.57
N GLN A 69 3.57 7.55 -6.29
CA GLN A 69 4.68 7.67 -7.25
C GLN A 69 4.51 8.80 -8.27
N PRO A 70 3.35 8.99 -8.93
CA PRO A 70 3.19 10.09 -9.90
C PRO A 70 3.24 11.48 -9.27
N ILE A 71 2.89 11.60 -7.98
CA ILE A 71 2.95 12.87 -7.25
C ILE A 71 4.37 13.15 -6.81
N LEU A 72 5.05 12.14 -6.26
CA LEU A 72 6.45 12.22 -5.90
C LEU A 72 7.28 12.62 -7.12
N GLN A 73 7.07 11.97 -8.27
CA GLN A 73 7.73 12.34 -9.52
C GLN A 73 7.57 13.84 -9.83
N LYS A 74 6.35 14.38 -9.78
CA LYS A 74 6.09 15.81 -10.04
C LYS A 74 6.77 16.73 -9.03
N LEU A 75 6.77 16.36 -7.75
CA LEU A 75 7.43 17.14 -6.70
C LEU A 75 8.95 17.17 -6.87
N TYR A 76 9.54 16.05 -7.31
CA TYR A 76 10.97 15.99 -7.65
C TYR A 76 11.30 16.81 -8.90
N GLU A 77 10.50 16.72 -9.97
CA GLU A 77 10.67 17.53 -11.19
C GLU A 77 10.59 19.03 -10.91
N GLN A 78 9.82 19.43 -9.88
CA GLN A 78 9.68 20.83 -9.45
C GLN A 78 10.77 21.29 -8.46
N GLY A 79 11.68 20.40 -8.04
CA GLY A 79 12.70 20.69 -7.04
C GLY A 79 12.15 20.92 -5.64
N ALA A 80 10.91 20.48 -5.36
CA ALA A 80 10.27 20.64 -4.05
C ALA A 80 10.81 19.65 -3.00
N VAL A 81 11.48 18.58 -3.44
CA VAL A 81 12.07 17.56 -2.57
C VAL A 81 13.51 17.27 -3.02
N ASP A 82 14.48 17.48 -2.14
CA ASP A 82 15.88 17.10 -2.36
C ASP A 82 16.05 15.58 -2.32
N SER A 83 15.97 14.91 -3.47
CA SER A 83 16.54 13.57 -3.64
C SER A 83 17.01 13.34 -5.07
N ASP A 84 17.91 12.38 -5.25
CA ASP A 84 18.35 11.92 -6.57
C ASP A 84 17.15 11.38 -7.35
N GLN A 85 16.64 12.19 -8.28
CA GLN A 85 15.46 11.87 -9.06
C GLN A 85 15.76 10.66 -9.98
N PRO A 86 15.03 9.54 -9.85
CA PRO A 86 15.13 8.45 -10.82
C PRO A 86 14.55 8.85 -12.18
N ALA A 87 15.03 8.22 -13.26
CA ALA A 87 14.52 8.45 -14.61
C ALA A 87 13.00 8.19 -14.71
N SER A 88 12.30 8.87 -15.64
CA SER A 88 10.85 8.79 -15.82
C SER A 88 10.30 7.36 -15.93
N ASP A 89 10.95 6.51 -16.73
CA ASP A 89 10.57 5.10 -16.90
C ASP A 89 10.75 4.27 -15.63
N THR A 90 11.61 4.71 -14.72
CA THR A 90 11.86 4.06 -13.44
C THR A 90 10.69 4.30 -12.47
N TRP A 91 10.05 5.47 -12.51
CA TRP A 91 8.89 5.77 -11.65
C TRP A 91 7.72 4.82 -11.88
N ARG A 92 7.40 4.55 -13.16
CA ARG A 92 6.33 3.59 -13.50
C ARG A 92 6.66 2.18 -13.01
N LYS A 93 7.90 1.73 -13.22
CA LYS A 93 8.36 0.42 -12.73
C LYS A 93 8.32 0.32 -11.21
N ILE A 94 8.64 1.40 -10.50
CA ILE A 94 8.54 1.46 -9.04
C ILE A 94 7.06 1.35 -8.60
N ALA A 95 6.15 2.06 -9.26
CA ALA A 95 4.70 1.98 -8.96
C ALA A 95 4.15 0.55 -9.19
N ASP A 96 4.52 -0.07 -10.31
CA ASP A 96 4.12 -1.45 -10.63
C ASP A 96 4.69 -2.44 -9.60
N SER A 97 5.95 -2.26 -9.18
CA SER A 97 6.60 -3.07 -8.14
C SER A 97 5.88 -2.97 -6.79
N TRP A 98 5.47 -1.76 -6.37
CA TRP A 98 4.68 -1.57 -5.15
C TRP A 98 3.31 -2.25 -5.23
N THR A 99 2.65 -2.17 -6.39
CA THR A 99 1.37 -2.83 -6.62
C THR A 99 1.52 -4.36 -6.53
N GLU A 100 2.58 -4.92 -7.11
CA GLU A 100 2.86 -6.36 -7.04
C GLU A 100 3.19 -6.80 -5.61
N ARG A 101 3.97 -6.00 -4.87
CA ARG A 101 4.23 -6.26 -3.44
C ARG A 101 2.94 -6.28 -2.62
N ALA A 102 2.01 -5.35 -2.86
CA ALA A 102 0.71 -5.34 -2.19
C ALA A 102 -0.09 -6.61 -2.49
N ARG A 103 -0.13 -7.05 -3.76
CA ARG A 103 -0.80 -8.29 -4.17
C ARG A 103 -0.18 -9.53 -3.53
N SER A 104 1.14 -9.57 -3.42
CA SER A 104 1.84 -10.66 -2.74
C SER A 104 1.45 -10.74 -1.26
N ARG A 105 1.33 -9.60 -0.56
CA ARG A 105 0.90 -9.56 0.85
C ARG A 105 -0.55 -9.99 1.03
N VAL A 106 -1.43 -9.59 0.11
CA VAL A 106 -2.81 -10.06 0.07
C VAL A 106 -2.88 -11.58 -0.15
N ARG A 107 -2.07 -12.13 -1.06
CA ARG A 107 -2.03 -13.57 -1.29
C ARG A 107 -1.59 -14.34 -0.03
N SER A 108 -0.56 -13.86 0.67
CA SER A 108 -0.14 -14.44 1.95
C SER A 108 -1.27 -14.41 2.99
N TYR A 109 -2.00 -13.29 3.08
CA TYR A 109 -3.18 -13.17 3.95
C TYR A 109 -4.27 -14.21 3.63
N GLU A 110 -4.53 -14.47 2.34
CA GLU A 110 -5.53 -15.45 1.89
C GLU A 110 -5.07 -16.91 2.07
N GLU A 111 -3.81 -17.20 1.77
CA GLU A 111 -3.22 -18.55 1.90
C GLU A 111 -3.24 -19.02 3.37
N ASP A 112 -2.95 -18.14 4.33
CA ASP A 112 -3.05 -18.48 5.76
C ASP A 112 -4.51 -18.62 6.23
N ASN A 113 -5.46 -17.97 5.55
CA ASN A 113 -6.90 -18.16 5.79
C ASN A 113 -7.40 -19.51 5.26
N SER A 114 -6.68 -20.13 4.33
CA SER A 114 -7.05 -21.42 3.72
C SER A 114 -6.76 -22.65 4.60
N SER A 115 -6.25 -22.45 5.82
CA SER A 115 -6.05 -23.53 6.79
C SER A 115 -7.34 -24.05 7.45
N ARG A 116 -8.54 -23.49 7.19
CA ARG A 116 -9.81 -24.11 7.60
C ARG A 116 -10.92 -23.93 6.57
N ASN A 117 -11.37 -25.09 6.08
CA ASN A 117 -12.51 -25.34 5.20
C ASN A 117 -12.31 -25.04 3.71
N LYS A 118 -11.66 -25.98 3.01
CA LYS A 118 -12.22 -26.48 1.74
C LYS A 118 -13.61 -27.08 2.03
N VAL A 119 -14.64 -26.24 2.22
CA VAL A 119 -16.01 -26.72 2.02
C VAL A 119 -16.10 -26.95 0.53
N GLY A 120 -16.14 -28.21 0.13
CA GLY A 120 -16.57 -28.58 -1.20
C GLY A 120 -17.93 -27.93 -1.45
N TRP A 121 -17.96 -26.95 -2.34
CA TRP A 121 -19.17 -26.60 -3.06
C TRP A 121 -18.95 -27.05 -4.49
N HIS A 122 -19.48 -28.23 -4.78
CA HIS A 122 -19.95 -28.56 -6.11
C HIS A 122 -20.92 -27.47 -6.58
N ALA A 123 -20.68 -26.92 -7.77
CA ALA A 123 -21.63 -26.76 -8.88
C ALA A 123 -21.02 -25.78 -9.90
N ILE A 124 -20.58 -26.25 -11.06
CA ILE A 124 -21.33 -26.36 -12.32
C ILE A 124 -20.76 -27.55 -13.09
#